data_AF-A0A8C9L2L0-F1
#
_entry.id   AF-A0A8C9L2L0-F1
#
_cell.length_a   1.000
_cell.length_b   1.000
_cell.length_c   1.000
_cell.angle_alpha   90.00
_cell.angle_beta   90.00
_cell.angle_gamma   90.00
#
_symmetry.space_group_name_H-M   'P 1'
#
loop_
_entity.id
_entity.type
_entity.pdbx_description
1 polymer ?
#
loop_
_entity_poly.entity_id
_entity_poly.type
_entity_poly.pdbx_seq_one_letter_code
_entity_poly.pdbx_strand_id
1 'polypeptide(L)'
;LSGLFGLFGLWGLLGLLGLLGLLGLDSWNFWDCGFLSAPRTPVLGIIGDKVVLPCQVGSTPIPEDFSIRWTFHLGQSRRIPVGSSDGKGRREEPDQRYRGRAELFHGEFRAGNASLLLRDVRSSDQGSYSCQVSFQDESREVLVELEVAGWC
;
A
#
# COMPACT_ATOMS: atom_id res chain seq x y z
N LEU A 1 -59.73 -5.60 -13.11
CA LEU A 1 -58.80 -5.79 -14.25
C LEU A 1 -57.46 -5.21 -13.85
N SER A 2 -56.72 -6.01 -13.10
CA SER A 2 -55.34 -5.81 -12.70
C SER A 2 -54.41 -6.19 -13.84
N GLY A 3 -53.36 -5.41 -14.05
CA GLY A 3 -52.22 -5.80 -14.86
C GLY A 3 -52.11 -5.03 -16.16
N LEU A 4 -51.31 -3.96 -16.14
CA LEU A 4 -50.49 -3.47 -17.26
C LEU A 4 -49.61 -2.30 -16.77
N PHE A 5 -48.88 -2.51 -15.68
CA PHE A 5 -47.76 -1.66 -15.28
C PHE A 5 -46.61 -2.56 -14.87
N GLY A 6 -45.96 -3.16 -15.85
CA GLY A 6 -44.81 -4.00 -15.63
C GLY A 6 -44.29 -4.47 -16.96
N LEU A 7 -43.23 -3.82 -17.46
CA LEU A 7 -42.13 -4.37 -18.27
C LEU A 7 -41.32 -3.27 -19.00
N PHE A 8 -41.81 -2.03 -19.10
CA PHE A 8 -41.06 -0.94 -19.74
C PHE A 8 -40.00 -0.26 -18.84
N GLY A 9 -39.91 -0.63 -17.56
CA GLY A 9 -38.90 -0.07 -16.65
C GLY A 9 -37.52 -0.74 -16.74
N LEU A 10 -37.46 -2.02 -17.15
CA LEU A 10 -36.21 -2.81 -17.10
C LEU A 10 -35.40 -2.76 -18.40
N TRP A 11 -36.08 -2.65 -19.55
CA TRP A 11 -35.40 -2.58 -20.85
C TRP A 11 -34.79 -1.19 -21.11
N GLY A 12 -35.38 -0.14 -20.52
CA GLY A 12 -34.81 1.22 -20.57
C GLY A 12 -33.52 1.36 -19.77
N LEU A 13 -33.42 0.70 -18.61
CA LEU A 13 -32.22 0.69 -17.76
C LEU A 13 -31.07 -0.10 -18.39
N LEU A 14 -31.35 -1.24 -19.03
CA LEU A 14 -30.35 -2.01 -19.78
C LEU A 14 -29.82 -1.23 -21.01
N GLY A 15 -30.70 -0.48 -21.69
CA GLY A 15 -30.30 0.41 -22.79
C GLY A 15 -29.40 1.56 -22.33
N LEU A 16 -29.68 2.14 -21.16
CA LEU A 16 -28.86 3.23 -20.58
C LEU A 16 -27.48 2.72 -20.11
N LEU A 17 -27.43 1.51 -19.54
CA LEU A 17 -26.16 0.83 -19.19
C LEU A 17 -25.33 0.52 -20.44
N GLY A 18 -25.95 0.07 -21.54
CA GLY A 18 -25.27 -0.16 -22.81
C GLY A 18 -24.69 1.12 -23.44
N LEU A 19 -25.38 2.25 -23.32
CA LEU A 19 -24.91 3.56 -23.80
C LEU A 19 -23.80 4.16 -22.92
N LEU A 20 -23.87 3.96 -21.60
CA LEU A 20 -22.79 4.31 -20.68
C LEU A 20 -21.50 3.51 -20.97
N GLY A 21 -21.63 2.24 -21.36
CA GLY A 21 -20.50 1.40 -21.80
C GLY A 21 -19.79 1.92 -23.06
N LEU A 22 -20.52 2.57 -23.98
CA LEU A 22 -19.95 3.17 -25.20
C LEU A 22 -19.35 4.57 -24.98
N LEU A 23 -19.80 5.29 -23.94
CA LEU A 23 -19.24 6.58 -23.53
C LEU A 23 -18.04 6.45 -22.58
N GLY A 24 -17.61 5.23 -22.25
CA GLY A 24 -16.54 4.99 -21.26
C GLY A 24 -16.92 5.49 -19.85
N LEU A 25 -18.22 5.63 -19.58
CA LEU A 25 -18.77 6.08 -18.30
C LEU A 25 -19.54 4.92 -17.65
N ASP A 26 -18.98 3.71 -17.68
CA ASP A 26 -19.52 2.63 -16.85
C ASP A 26 -19.22 2.95 -15.37
N SER A 27 -20.24 3.40 -14.64
CA SER A 27 -20.12 3.61 -13.19
C SER A 27 -20.06 2.29 -12.39
N TRP A 28 -19.54 1.22 -13.00
CA TRP A 28 -19.44 -0.13 -12.42
C TRP A 28 -18.02 -0.69 -12.41
N ASN A 29 -17.00 0.13 -12.72
CA ASN A 29 -15.60 -0.09 -12.32
C ASN A 29 -15.15 0.84 -11.18
N PHE A 30 -16.10 1.43 -10.45
CA PHE A 30 -15.84 2.26 -9.26
C PHE A 30 -15.48 1.42 -8.01
N TRP A 31 -14.83 0.27 -8.20
CA TRP A 31 -14.30 -0.61 -7.14
C TRP A 31 -12.95 -1.22 -7.55
N ASP A 32 -12.12 -0.57 -8.37
CA ASP A 32 -10.68 -0.83 -8.27
C ASP A 32 -10.10 0.07 -7.16
N CYS A 33 -10.36 -0.31 -5.91
CA CYS A 33 -9.67 0.25 -4.75
C CYS A 33 -8.49 -0.64 -4.35
N GLY A 34 -7.64 -1.02 -5.30
CA GLY A 34 -6.26 -1.44 -5.05
C GLY A 34 -5.34 -0.25 -4.67
N PHE A 35 -5.81 0.68 -3.84
CA PHE A 35 -5.07 1.91 -3.54
C PHE A 35 -4.18 1.67 -2.32
N LEU A 36 -2.91 1.36 -2.56
CA LEU A 36 -1.91 1.59 -1.51
C LEU A 36 -1.93 3.07 -1.15
N SER A 37 -2.14 3.40 0.13
CA SER A 37 -2.12 4.79 0.56
C SER A 37 -0.70 5.23 0.91
N ALA A 38 -0.19 6.22 0.19
CA ALA A 38 1.02 6.96 0.56
C ALA A 38 0.66 8.16 1.47
N PRO A 39 1.51 8.54 2.43
CA PRO A 39 1.37 9.81 3.12
C PRO A 39 1.60 10.98 2.14
N ARG A 40 0.81 12.05 2.26
CA ARG A 40 0.95 13.26 1.42
C ARG A 40 2.11 14.17 1.85
N THR A 41 2.55 14.02 3.08
CA THR A 41 3.63 14.81 3.69
C THR A 41 4.73 13.87 4.15
N PRO A 42 5.99 14.35 4.20
CA PRO A 42 7.06 13.59 4.80
C PRO A 42 6.72 13.16 6.23
N VAL A 43 7.14 11.96 6.59
CA VAL A 43 7.07 11.45 7.96
C VAL A 43 8.23 12.05 8.71
N LEU A 44 7.99 12.62 9.89
CA LEU A 44 9.04 13.15 10.75
C LEU A 44 9.54 12.05 11.71
N GLY A 45 10.82 11.73 11.62
CA GLY A 45 11.53 10.89 12.58
C GLY A 45 12.45 11.72 13.47
N ILE A 46 12.57 11.34 14.74
CA ILE A 46 13.48 11.98 15.70
C ILE A 46 14.68 11.08 15.94
N ILE A 47 15.90 11.63 15.92
CA ILE A 47 17.12 10.85 16.13
C ILE A 47 17.07 10.11 17.48
N GLY A 48 17.41 8.81 17.46
CA GLY A 48 17.39 7.90 18.60
C GLY A 48 16.01 7.30 18.92
N ASP A 49 14.94 7.86 18.35
CA ASP A 49 13.57 7.42 18.60
C ASP A 49 13.10 6.37 17.59
N LYS A 50 11.82 5.98 17.69
CA LYS A 50 11.15 5.10 16.72
C LYS A 50 10.18 5.88 15.85
N VAL A 51 10.06 5.48 14.58
CA VAL A 51 9.13 6.07 13.62
C VAL A 51 8.40 4.96 12.86
N VAL A 52 7.15 5.21 12.47
CA VAL A 52 6.38 4.31 11.62
C VAL A 52 6.26 4.93 10.24
N LEU A 53 6.75 4.24 9.21
CA LEU A 53 6.52 4.58 7.82
C LEU A 53 5.19 3.93 7.38
N PRO A 54 4.15 4.71 7.11
CA PRO A 54 2.82 4.17 6.85
C PRO A 54 2.73 3.57 5.45
N CYS A 55 2.13 2.39 5.34
CA CYS A 55 1.75 1.77 4.08
C CYS A 55 0.52 0.90 4.32
N GLN A 56 -0.62 1.31 3.74
CA GLN A 56 -1.91 0.66 3.97
C GLN A 56 -2.51 0.20 2.64
N VAL A 57 -2.98 -1.04 2.59
CA VAL A 57 -3.71 -1.60 1.46
C VAL A 57 -5.20 -1.33 1.64
N GLY A 58 -5.83 -0.68 0.66
CA GLY A 58 -7.27 -0.36 0.69
C GLY A 58 -8.18 -1.56 0.48
N SER A 59 -7.75 -2.55 -0.30
CA SER A 59 -8.46 -3.81 -0.55
C SER A 59 -8.14 -4.82 0.55
N THR A 60 -9.04 -4.94 1.52
CA THR A 60 -8.94 -5.94 2.61
C THR A 60 -10.11 -6.91 2.55
N PRO A 61 -9.91 -8.19 2.92
CA PRO A 61 -8.67 -8.79 3.41
C PRO A 61 -7.66 -9.05 2.28
N ILE A 62 -6.35 -8.94 2.60
CA ILE A 62 -5.29 -9.35 1.66
C ILE A 62 -5.34 -10.88 1.49
N PRO A 63 -5.17 -11.42 0.25
CA PRO A 63 -5.01 -12.86 0.00
C PRO A 63 -3.89 -13.50 0.85
N GLU A 64 -3.88 -14.83 0.96
CA GLU A 64 -2.85 -15.53 1.77
C GLU A 64 -1.46 -15.42 1.13
N ASP A 65 -1.44 -15.44 -0.21
CA ASP A 65 -0.24 -15.31 -1.02
C ASP A 65 -0.01 -13.84 -1.37
N PHE A 66 0.81 -13.19 -0.54
CA PHE A 66 1.27 -11.82 -0.77
C PHE A 66 2.76 -11.69 -0.44
N SER A 67 3.37 -10.60 -0.89
CA SER A 67 4.69 -10.19 -0.45
C SER A 67 4.72 -8.70 -0.20
N ILE A 68 5.43 -8.29 0.84
CA ILE A 68 5.70 -6.91 1.19
C ILE A 68 7.20 -6.71 1.11
N ARG A 69 7.63 -5.63 0.47
CA ARG A 69 9.03 -5.24 0.39
C ARG A 69 9.17 -3.76 0.65
N TRP A 70 10.03 -3.42 1.60
CA TRP A 70 10.48 -2.07 1.87
C TRP A 70 11.89 -1.86 1.33
N THR A 71 12.06 -0.78 0.56
CA THR A 71 13.32 -0.43 -0.08
C THR A 71 13.66 1.03 0.21
N PHE A 72 14.89 1.32 0.61
CA PHE A 72 15.41 2.67 0.72
C PHE A 72 16.13 3.06 -0.58
N HIS A 73 15.81 4.23 -1.12
CA HIS A 73 16.38 4.74 -2.37
C HIS A 73 17.54 5.68 -2.06
N LEU A 74 18.76 5.23 -2.36
CA LEU A 74 19.97 6.04 -2.24
C LEU A 74 20.36 6.60 -3.62
N GLY A 75 19.99 7.86 -3.87
CA GLY A 75 20.13 8.46 -5.20
C GLY A 75 19.20 7.81 -6.22
N GLN A 76 19.58 7.81 -7.50
CA GLN A 76 18.70 7.36 -8.60
C GLN A 76 18.75 5.85 -8.88
N SER A 77 19.79 5.14 -8.44
CA SER A 77 20.04 3.76 -8.87
C SER A 77 20.23 2.75 -7.74
N ARG A 78 20.63 3.18 -6.54
CA ARG A 78 20.92 2.26 -5.45
C ARG A 78 19.68 2.01 -4.61
N ARG A 79 19.30 0.73 -4.51
CA ARG A 79 18.18 0.23 -3.74
C ARG A 79 18.72 -0.58 -2.57
N ILE A 80 18.34 -0.23 -1.35
CA ILE A 80 18.80 -0.90 -0.13
C ILE A 80 17.60 -1.61 0.52
N PRO A 81 17.61 -2.95 0.65
CA PRO A 81 16.54 -3.69 1.32
C PRO A 81 16.43 -3.28 2.80
N VAL A 82 15.22 -2.87 3.21
CA VAL A 82 14.93 -2.43 4.59
C VAL A 82 14.21 -3.51 5.38
N GLY A 83 13.28 -4.22 4.72
CA GLY A 83 12.57 -5.36 5.29
C GLY A 83 11.62 -5.97 4.26
N SER A 84 11.36 -7.26 4.40
CA SER A 84 10.39 -7.96 3.54
C SER A 84 9.70 -9.11 4.29
N SER A 85 8.55 -9.52 3.77
CA SER A 85 7.76 -10.64 4.26
C SER A 85 6.96 -11.24 3.11
N ASP A 86 6.91 -12.57 3.03
CA ASP A 86 6.08 -13.32 2.07
C ASP A 86 4.76 -13.82 2.67
N GLY A 87 4.39 -13.32 3.86
CA GLY A 87 3.19 -13.76 4.59
C GLY A 87 3.27 -15.17 5.17
N LYS A 88 4.28 -15.98 4.77
CA LYS A 88 4.49 -17.38 5.20
C LYS A 88 5.55 -17.50 6.29
N GLY A 89 5.94 -16.37 6.88
CA GLY A 89 6.89 -16.30 7.99
C GLY A 89 8.36 -16.40 7.55
N ARG A 90 8.67 -16.40 6.25
CA ARG A 90 10.05 -16.22 5.79
C ARG A 90 10.38 -14.74 5.83
N ARG A 91 11.47 -14.43 6.50
CA ARG A 91 12.04 -13.10 6.58
C ARG A 91 13.30 -13.08 5.73
N GLU A 92 13.33 -12.29 4.68
CA GLU A 92 14.61 -12.04 4.02
C GLU A 92 15.45 -11.14 4.92
N GLU A 93 16.76 -11.36 4.90
CA GLU A 93 17.70 -10.59 5.69
C GLU A 93 17.79 -9.15 5.13
N PRO A 94 17.46 -8.11 5.92
CA PRO A 94 17.62 -6.74 5.48
C PRO A 94 19.10 -6.36 5.40
N ASP A 95 19.40 -5.22 4.76
CA ASP A 95 20.74 -4.63 4.79
C ASP A 95 21.21 -4.41 6.23
N GLN A 96 22.52 -4.52 6.46
CA GLN A 96 23.14 -4.37 7.78
C GLN A 96 22.73 -3.07 8.49
N ARG A 97 22.44 -1.99 7.74
CA ARG A 97 21.93 -0.72 8.29
C ARG A 97 20.63 -0.87 9.09
N TYR A 98 19.76 -1.79 8.69
CA TYR A 98 18.40 -1.94 9.20
C TYR A 98 18.20 -3.20 10.05
N ARG A 99 19.20 -4.09 10.09
CA ARG A 99 19.19 -5.31 10.91
C ARG A 99 18.95 -4.98 12.38
N GLY A 100 17.91 -5.58 12.97
CA GLY A 100 17.50 -5.35 14.36
C GLY A 100 16.78 -4.01 14.63
N ARG A 101 16.62 -3.17 13.61
CA ARG A 101 15.98 -1.85 13.71
C ARG A 101 14.65 -1.76 12.95
N ALA A 102 14.54 -2.48 11.83
CA ALA A 102 13.37 -2.52 10.98
C ALA A 102 12.45 -3.72 11.29
N GLU A 103 11.16 -3.47 11.48
CA GLU A 103 10.15 -4.45 11.86
C GLU A 103 8.83 -4.20 11.10
N LEU A 104 8.22 -5.27 10.58
CA LEU A 104 6.91 -5.22 9.93
C LEU A 104 5.80 -5.68 10.89
N PHE A 105 4.58 -5.17 10.70
CA PHE A 105 3.41 -5.53 11.51
C PHE A 105 2.79 -6.87 11.08
N HIS A 106 3.50 -7.98 11.33
CA HIS A 106 3.14 -9.30 10.80
C HIS A 106 1.72 -9.78 11.16
N GLY A 107 1.22 -9.41 12.34
CA GLY A 107 -0.14 -9.74 12.77
C GLY A 107 -1.26 -8.95 12.07
N GLU A 108 -0.91 -7.90 11.34
CA GLU A 108 -1.87 -6.95 10.76
C GLU A 108 -1.90 -6.96 9.23
N PHE A 109 -1.12 -7.82 8.59
CA PHE A 109 -1.09 -7.93 7.13
C PHE A 109 -2.48 -8.22 6.53
N ARG A 110 -3.28 -9.11 7.15
CA ARG A 110 -4.65 -9.39 6.69
C ARG A 110 -5.57 -8.18 6.76
N ALA A 111 -5.31 -7.27 7.69
CA ALA A 111 -6.02 -6.00 7.84
C ALA A 111 -5.45 -4.89 6.94
N GLY A 112 -4.50 -5.22 6.06
CA GLY A 112 -3.94 -4.27 5.09
C GLY A 112 -2.74 -3.47 5.60
N ASN A 113 -2.29 -3.68 6.83
CA ASN A 113 -1.19 -2.88 7.40
C ASN A 113 0.16 -3.45 6.96
N ALA A 114 0.76 -2.83 5.94
CA ALA A 114 2.09 -3.14 5.44
C ALA A 114 3.15 -2.13 5.94
N SER A 115 2.85 -1.37 6.99
CA SER A 115 3.72 -0.33 7.53
C SER A 115 5.03 -0.89 8.08
N LEU A 116 6.04 -0.03 8.16
CA LEU A 116 7.36 -0.38 8.70
C LEU A 116 7.62 0.42 9.98
N LEU A 117 7.92 -0.28 11.07
CA LEU A 117 8.50 0.31 12.27
C LEU A 117 10.02 0.36 12.13
N LEU A 118 10.59 1.57 12.18
CA LEU A 118 12.03 1.80 12.21
C LEU A 118 12.42 2.34 13.60
N ARG A 119 13.31 1.62 14.28
CA ARG A 119 13.84 1.96 15.62
C ARG A 119 15.21 2.60 15.53
N ASP A 120 15.58 3.36 16.57
CA ASP A 120 16.88 4.03 16.69
C ASP A 120 17.15 4.88 15.44
N VAL A 121 16.25 5.80 15.09
CA VAL A 121 16.34 6.61 13.86
C VAL A 121 17.66 7.39 13.84
N ARG A 122 18.31 7.41 12.67
CA ARG A 122 19.61 8.05 12.43
C ARG A 122 19.47 9.10 11.34
N SER A 123 20.35 10.09 11.33
CA SER A 123 20.42 11.09 10.24
C SER A 123 20.61 10.46 8.87
N SER A 124 21.29 9.31 8.79
CA SER A 124 21.49 8.54 7.55
C SER A 124 20.24 7.82 7.02
N ASP A 125 19.17 7.77 7.81
CA ASP A 125 17.90 7.16 7.42
C ASP A 125 17.00 8.17 6.69
N GLN A 126 17.32 9.46 6.71
CA GLN A 126 16.58 10.47 5.96
C GLN A 126 16.57 10.16 4.46
N GLY A 127 15.40 10.26 3.84
CA GLY A 127 15.22 10.12 2.40
C GLY A 127 13.98 9.31 2.01
N SER A 128 14.01 8.82 0.77
CA SER A 128 12.87 8.18 0.13
C SER A 128 12.87 6.67 0.33
N TYR A 129 11.73 6.15 0.78
CA TYR A 129 11.46 4.73 0.92
C TYR A 129 10.34 4.34 -0.03
N SER A 130 10.38 3.12 -0.56
CA SER A 130 9.21 2.52 -1.20
C SER A 130 8.69 1.32 -0.43
N CYS A 131 7.36 1.24 -0.35
CA CYS A 131 6.61 0.08 0.08
C CYS A 131 6.00 -0.56 -1.16
N GLN A 132 6.46 -1.76 -1.50
CA GLN A 132 5.90 -2.58 -2.56
C GLN A 132 5.07 -3.69 -1.92
N VAL A 133 3.82 -3.84 -2.34
CA VAL A 133 2.96 -4.95 -1.96
C VAL A 133 2.54 -5.68 -3.24
N SER A 134 2.78 -6.98 -3.28
CA SER A 134 2.43 -7.83 -4.42
C SER A 134 1.55 -8.98 -3.96
N PHE A 135 0.47 -9.27 -4.67
CA PHE A 135 -0.40 -10.43 -4.42
C PHE A 135 -0.97 -10.89 -5.75
N GLN A 136 -1.10 -12.20 -5.93
CA GLN A 136 -1.48 -12.80 -7.22
C GLN A 136 -0.55 -12.27 -8.35
N ASP A 137 -1.12 -11.56 -9.34
CA ASP A 137 -0.40 -10.96 -10.47
C ASP A 137 -0.32 -9.42 -10.39
N GLU A 138 -0.79 -8.83 -9.29
CA GLU A 138 -0.74 -7.40 -9.07
C GLU A 138 0.42 -7.01 -8.16
N SER A 139 1.13 -5.95 -8.56
CA SER A 139 2.12 -5.29 -7.73
C SER A 139 1.80 -3.81 -7.66
N ARG A 140 1.72 -3.29 -6.45
CA ARG A 140 1.53 -1.86 -6.17
C ARG A 140 2.73 -1.37 -5.38
N GLU A 141 3.13 -0.12 -5.63
CA GLU A 141 4.24 0.52 -4.95
C GLU A 141 3.86 1.95 -4.57
N VAL A 142 4.25 2.38 -3.37
CA VAL A 142 4.11 3.76 -2.91
C VAL A 142 5.41 4.29 -2.33
N LEU A 143 5.63 5.59 -2.48
CA LEU A 143 6.78 6.29 -1.90
C LEU A 143 6.42 6.93 -0.56
N VAL A 144 7.35 6.86 0.37
CA VAL A 144 7.27 7.47 1.70
C VAL A 144 8.58 8.22 1.95
N GLU A 145 8.48 9.53 2.13
CA GLU A 145 9.62 10.36 2.49
C GLU A 145 9.76 10.40 4.02
N LEU A 146 10.97 10.18 4.53
CA LEU A 146 11.33 10.34 5.94
C LEU A 146 12.24 11.56 6.08
N GLU A 147 11.81 12.54 6.86
CA GLU A 147 12.63 13.65 7.33
C GLU A 147 13.11 13.36 8.75
N VAL A 148 14.34 13.74 9.07
CA VAL A 148 14.94 13.45 10.38
C VAL A 148 15.28 14.75 11.10
N ALA A 149 14.73 14.92 12.31
CA ALA A 149 15.08 16.02 13.21
C ALA A 149 15.93 15.52 14.39
N GLY A 150 16.82 16.39 14.85
CA GLY A 150 17.60 16.19 16.07
C GLY A 150 16.97 16.88 17.28
N TRP A 151 17.36 16.44 18.46
CA TRP A 151 17.10 17.19 19.69
C TRP A 151 18.02 18.42 19.71
N CYS A 152 17.43 19.61 19.84
CA CYS A 152 18.18 20.85 20.05
C CYS A 152 18.70 20.95 21.48
#